data_AF-A0A7X8FFL4-F1
#
_entry.id   AF-A0A7X8FFL4-F1
#
_cell.length_a   1.000
_cell.length_b   1.000
_cell.length_c   1.000
_cell.angle_alpha   90.00
_cell.angle_beta   90.00
_cell.angle_gamma   90.00
#
_symmetry.space_group_name_H-M   'P 1'
#
loop_
_entity.id
_entity.type
_entity.pdbx_description
1 polymer ?
#
loop_
_entity_poly.entity_id
_entity_poly.type
_entity_poly.pdbx_seq_one_letter_code
_entity_poly.pdbx_strand_id
1 'polypeptide(L)'
;MPRVKRVKKDAAQMLRLNIIVDQLNRKTPYGGMTIKELAERTEVSERQIYRDLQVIENYLRVPLVRREDESKTIRVSLKYGYLPSLSPEKATVIFLSMLQQKGSALTGHLDEIKNSLISTLFKYHYNPHQLAVDKLQERIHLVEETLTEPRQTGEFFIKLVQAVRDSYQVRLWYYVGYSGEETERIVEPYGLICKRQNWYLIGRCLTRNDIRVFRVDQIQDLTSYTDRVFEYPEAFSLAEYMAPCWGVINDGDCHYIRLKFKKQVTYRIKNMIYHHSQRLEEELPDGSLIVSFYVCGVAELTGWLIPWGDMVEVLEPDWLRQEMANKAKRILELYRD
;
A
#
# COMPACT_ATOMS: atom_id res chain seq x y z
N MET A 1 8.14 52.12 15.12
CA MET A 1 9.24 51.28 15.67
C MET A 1 8.79 50.13 16.61
N PRO A 2 7.81 50.28 17.52
CA PRO A 2 7.40 49.20 18.45
C PRO A 2 6.79 47.96 17.77
N ARG A 3 5.99 48.19 16.73
CA ARG A 3 5.28 47.14 15.97
C ARG A 3 6.23 46.18 15.25
N VAL A 4 7.34 46.69 14.69
CA VAL A 4 8.36 45.89 13.99
C VAL A 4 9.17 45.01 14.96
N LYS A 5 9.51 45.53 16.15
CA LYS A 5 10.19 44.74 17.19
C LYS A 5 9.32 43.61 17.73
N ARG A 6 8.01 43.85 17.87
CA ARG A 6 7.03 42.84 18.30
C ARG A 6 6.90 41.70 17.27
N VAL A 7 6.73 42.05 15.99
CA VAL A 7 6.64 41.06 14.89
C VAL A 7 7.90 40.17 14.81
N LYS A 8 9.10 40.73 14.97
CA LYS A 8 10.35 39.94 14.98
C LYS A 8 10.42 38.99 16.18
N LYS A 9 9.96 39.42 17.36
CA LYS A 9 9.94 38.60 18.57
C LYS A 9 8.96 37.44 18.45
N ASP A 10 7.79 37.68 17.89
CA ASP A 10 6.75 36.67 17.67
C ASP A 10 7.21 35.63 16.62
N ALA A 11 7.88 36.07 15.55
CA ALA A 11 8.45 35.17 14.54
C ALA A 11 9.56 34.26 15.12
N ALA A 12 10.45 34.80 15.95
CA ALA A 12 11.51 34.02 16.60
C ALA A 12 10.93 32.99 17.59
N GLN A 13 9.86 33.34 18.31
CA GLN A 13 9.15 32.39 19.15
C GLN A 13 8.50 31.29 18.32
N MET A 14 7.80 31.63 17.23
CA MET A 14 7.17 30.63 16.36
C MET A 14 8.17 29.66 15.72
N LEU A 15 9.32 30.16 15.27
CA LEU A 15 10.40 29.31 14.74
C LEU A 15 10.89 28.33 15.81
N ARG A 16 11.11 28.82 17.03
CA ARG A 16 11.54 27.99 18.16
C ARG A 16 10.51 26.92 18.54
N LEU A 17 9.22 27.27 18.60
CA LEU A 17 8.15 26.31 18.88
C LEU A 17 8.12 25.20 17.80
N ASN A 18 8.28 25.55 16.53
CA ASN A 18 8.36 24.57 15.44
C ASN A 18 9.57 23.63 15.60
N ILE A 19 10.74 24.17 15.95
CA ILE A 19 11.93 23.35 16.21
C ILE A 19 11.66 22.39 17.37
N ILE A 20 11.09 22.86 18.48
CA ILE A 20 10.77 21.99 19.63
C ILE A 20 9.81 20.87 19.22
N VAL A 21 8.73 21.18 18.50
CA VAL A 21 7.76 20.18 18.04
C VAL A 21 8.39 19.17 17.08
N ASP A 22 9.17 19.60 16.09
CA ASP A 22 9.88 18.70 15.17
C ASP A 22 10.86 17.77 15.91
N GLN A 23 11.60 18.30 16.88
CA GLN A 23 12.53 17.50 17.67
C GLN A 23 11.82 16.48 18.56
N LEU A 24 10.78 16.90 19.27
CA LEU A 24 9.95 15.99 20.04
C LEU A 24 9.32 14.92 19.16
N ASN A 25 8.86 15.28 17.96
CA ASN A 25 8.28 14.33 17.02
C ASN A 25 9.28 13.24 16.61
N ARG A 26 10.51 13.63 16.25
CA ARG A 26 11.58 12.69 15.85
C ARG A 26 12.05 11.80 17.01
N LYS A 27 12.02 12.31 18.24
CA LYS A 27 12.56 11.61 19.42
C LYS A 27 11.51 10.88 20.25
N THR A 28 10.22 11.11 20.02
CA THR A 28 9.12 10.40 20.70
C THR A 28 9.23 8.87 20.60
N PRO A 29 9.55 8.26 19.45
CA PRO A 29 9.76 6.81 19.36
C PRO A 29 10.91 6.28 20.23
N TYR A 30 11.88 7.15 20.58
CA TYR A 30 13.07 6.83 21.37
C TYR A 30 12.96 7.32 22.83
N GLY A 31 11.74 7.54 23.32
CA GLY A 31 11.50 7.98 24.70
C GLY A 31 11.54 9.49 24.93
N GLY A 32 11.57 10.30 23.87
CA GLY A 32 11.52 11.76 23.95
C GLY A 32 12.86 12.44 24.19
N MET A 33 12.82 13.70 24.64
CA MET A 33 14.00 14.54 24.90
C MET A 33 13.93 15.17 26.28
N THR A 34 15.08 15.39 26.89
CA THR A 34 15.21 16.15 28.13
C THR A 34 15.02 17.65 27.88
N ILE A 35 14.66 18.39 28.94
CA ILE A 35 14.56 19.85 28.87
C ILE A 35 15.90 20.50 28.51
N LYS A 36 17.00 19.94 29.03
CA LYS A 36 18.36 20.39 28.75
C LYS A 36 18.73 20.25 27.27
N GLU A 37 18.45 19.09 26.66
CA GLU A 37 18.71 18.89 25.22
C GLU A 37 17.88 19.84 24.34
N LEU A 38 16.63 20.13 24.72
CA LEU A 38 15.80 21.10 24.00
C LEU A 38 16.34 22.53 24.13
N ALA A 39 16.80 22.91 25.32
CA ALA A 39 17.41 24.20 25.61
C ALA A 39 18.69 24.42 24.79
N GLU A 40 19.59 23.43 24.79
CA GLU A 40 20.84 23.45 24.01
C GLU A 40 20.56 23.59 22.51
N ARG A 41 19.60 22.84 21.97
CA ARG A 41 19.27 22.87 20.53
C ARG A 41 18.62 24.16 20.05
N THR A 42 17.94 24.88 20.94
CA THR A 42 17.22 26.11 20.59
C THR A 42 17.89 27.37 21.11
N GLU A 43 19.06 27.22 21.76
CA GLU A 43 19.87 28.30 22.33
C GLU A 43 19.07 29.19 23.31
N VAL A 44 18.19 28.59 24.10
CA VAL A 44 17.42 29.29 25.15
C VAL A 44 17.55 28.59 26.50
N SER A 45 17.20 29.31 27.58
CA SER A 45 17.17 28.71 28.92
C SER A 45 16.11 27.62 29.07
N GLU A 46 16.33 26.65 29.95
CA GLU A 46 15.36 25.62 30.32
C GLU A 46 14.02 26.21 30.78
N ARG A 47 14.04 27.34 31.52
CA ARG A 47 12.83 28.06 31.94
C ARG A 47 11.99 28.53 30.75
N GLN A 48 12.64 28.91 29.65
CA GLN A 48 11.95 29.28 28.42
C GLN A 48 11.36 28.05 27.72
N ILE A 49 12.06 26.91 27.72
CA ILE A 49 11.51 25.63 27.21
C ILE A 49 10.24 25.24 27.96
N TYR A 50 10.22 25.30 29.30
CA TYR A 50 9.00 25.01 30.07
C TYR A 50 7.81 25.87 29.65
N ARG A 51 8.03 27.17 29.41
CA ARG A 51 6.98 28.08 28.90
C ARG A 51 6.56 27.71 27.48
N ASP A 52 7.51 27.40 26.61
CA ASP A 52 7.23 27.02 25.23
C ASP A 52 6.45 25.70 25.15
N LEU A 53 6.75 24.72 26.03
CA LEU A 53 5.97 23.49 26.16
C LEU A 53 4.53 23.74 26.62
N GLN A 54 4.32 24.69 27.55
CA GLN A 54 2.96 25.12 27.91
C GLN A 54 2.23 25.77 26.73
N VAL A 55 2.95 26.53 25.88
CA VAL A 55 2.35 27.10 24.66
C VAL A 55 1.94 26.00 23.69
N ILE A 56 2.82 25.02 23.47
CA ILE A 56 2.57 23.85 22.61
C ILE A 56 1.35 23.04 23.09
N GLU A 57 1.27 22.77 24.39
CA GLU A 57 0.20 21.96 24.98
C GLU A 57 -1.14 22.71 25.02
N ASN A 58 -1.15 23.97 25.46
CA ASN A 58 -2.39 24.71 25.72
C ASN A 58 -2.93 25.45 24.49
N TYR A 59 -2.05 26.05 23.68
CA TYR A 59 -2.44 26.90 22.56
C TYR A 59 -2.39 26.15 21.23
N LEU A 60 -1.34 25.36 20.99
CA LEU A 60 -1.24 24.52 19.79
C LEU A 60 -1.99 23.19 19.92
N ARG A 61 -2.50 22.88 21.12
CA ARG A 61 -3.26 21.65 21.43
C ARG A 61 -2.50 20.36 21.08
N VAL A 62 -1.18 20.40 21.17
CA VAL A 62 -0.30 19.23 20.96
C VAL A 62 -0.10 18.55 22.31
N PRO A 63 -0.67 17.35 22.55
CA PRO A 63 -0.58 16.71 23.86
C PRO A 63 0.82 16.15 24.09
N LEU A 64 1.36 16.40 25.29
CA LEU A 64 2.71 15.97 25.68
C LEU A 64 2.64 14.89 26.77
N VAL A 65 3.65 14.03 26.81
CA VAL A 65 3.87 13.05 27.89
C VAL A 65 5.21 13.38 28.53
N ARG A 66 5.24 13.37 29.86
CA ARG A 66 6.44 13.60 30.67
C ARG A 66 6.73 12.30 31.41
N ARG A 67 7.91 11.74 31.19
CA ARG A 67 8.39 10.54 31.89
C ARG A 67 9.66 10.88 32.63
N GLU A 68 9.74 10.46 33.87
CA GLU A 68 10.95 10.50 34.66
C GLU A 68 11.72 9.20 34.40
N ASP A 69 12.99 9.31 34.01
CA ASP A 69 13.87 8.15 33.89
C ASP A 69 14.49 7.76 35.24
N GLU A 70 15.21 6.63 35.29
CA GLU A 70 15.86 6.13 36.51
C GLU A 70 16.85 7.12 37.13
N SER A 71 17.36 8.07 36.33
CA SER A 71 18.26 9.14 36.79
C SER A 71 17.54 10.37 37.33
N LYS A 72 16.21 10.30 37.49
CA LYS A 72 15.31 11.42 37.85
C LYS A 72 15.29 12.55 36.81
N THR A 73 15.70 12.27 35.58
CA THR A 73 15.68 13.24 34.50
C THR A 73 14.33 13.17 33.79
N ILE A 74 13.67 14.32 33.64
CA ILE A 74 12.38 14.41 32.95
C ILE A 74 12.63 14.45 31.44
N ARG A 75 12.09 13.44 30.74
CA ARG A 75 11.97 13.41 29.29
C ARG A 75 10.55 13.77 28.87
N VAL A 76 10.46 14.63 27.86
CA VAL A 76 9.22 15.05 27.23
C VAL A 76 9.12 14.38 25.87
N SER A 77 7.95 13.83 25.57
CA SER A 77 7.60 13.30 24.26
C SER A 77 6.22 13.81 23.85
N LEU A 78 5.87 13.65 22.57
CA LEU A 78 4.48 13.80 22.16
C LEU A 78 3.68 12.60 22.69
N LYS A 79 2.40 12.80 23.03
CA LYS A 79 1.49 11.72 23.41
C LYS A 79 1.22 10.77 22.24
N TYR A 80 1.10 11.35 21.05
CA TYR A 80 1.03 10.66 19.77
C TYR A 80 2.08 11.33 18.88
N GLY A 81 2.86 10.56 18.12
CA GLY A 81 3.71 11.14 17.07
C GLY A 81 2.85 12.01 16.15
N TYR A 82 3.37 13.16 15.73
CA TYR A 82 2.69 14.05 14.80
C TYR A 82 3.21 13.79 13.38
N LEU A 83 2.37 13.92 12.36
CA LEU A 83 2.88 13.86 10.98
C LEU A 83 3.68 15.14 10.69
N PRO A 84 4.88 15.05 10.09
CA PRO A 84 5.61 16.25 9.70
C PRO A 84 4.74 17.16 8.81
N SER A 85 5.02 18.45 8.79
CA SER A 85 4.27 19.38 7.92
C SER A 85 4.34 18.92 6.46
N LEU A 86 3.17 18.68 5.88
CA LEU A 86 3.04 18.32 4.47
C LEU A 86 2.99 19.61 3.66
N SER A 87 3.87 19.73 2.66
CA SER A 87 3.74 20.79 1.66
C SER A 87 2.48 20.54 0.80
N PRO A 88 1.94 21.56 0.11
CA PRO A 88 0.80 21.42 -0.79
C PRO A 88 0.98 20.31 -1.80
N GLU A 89 2.18 20.19 -2.35
CA GLU A 89 2.52 19.24 -3.40
C GLU A 89 2.49 17.82 -2.83
N LYS A 90 3.12 17.59 -1.66
CA LYS A 90 3.09 16.29 -0.98
C LYS A 90 1.67 15.91 -0.56
N ALA A 91 0.91 16.87 -0.06
CA ALA A 91 -0.47 16.65 0.33
C ALA A 91 -1.37 16.32 -0.88
N THR A 92 -1.15 16.98 -2.02
CA THR A 92 -1.83 16.67 -3.29
C THR A 92 -1.49 15.25 -3.74
N VAL A 93 -0.22 14.84 -3.68
CA VAL A 93 0.19 13.47 -4.05
C VAL A 93 -0.46 12.42 -3.15
N ILE A 94 -0.48 12.64 -1.83
CA ILE A 94 -1.19 11.75 -0.88
C ILE A 94 -2.67 11.71 -1.22
N PHE A 95 -3.29 12.87 -1.49
CA PHE A 95 -4.68 12.95 -1.88
C PHE A 95 -5.00 12.18 -3.17
N LEU A 96 -4.21 12.37 -4.23
CA LEU A 96 -4.35 11.62 -5.48
C LEU A 96 -4.15 10.11 -5.26
N SER A 97 -3.21 9.72 -4.40
CA SER A 97 -2.98 8.31 -4.04
C SER A 97 -4.18 7.71 -3.32
N MET A 98 -4.87 8.47 -2.47
CA MET A 98 -6.12 8.04 -1.84
C MET A 98 -7.27 7.94 -2.83
N LEU A 99 -7.34 8.83 -3.83
CA LEU A 99 -8.37 8.74 -4.88
C LEU A 99 -8.24 7.44 -5.70
N GLN A 100 -7.00 6.97 -5.95
CA GLN A 100 -6.71 5.70 -6.63
C GLN A 100 -7.14 4.44 -5.85
N GLN A 101 -7.62 4.61 -4.62
CA GLN A 101 -8.09 3.51 -3.77
C GLN A 101 -9.62 3.51 -3.67
N LYS A 102 -10.31 4.31 -4.49
CA LYS A 102 -11.76 4.42 -4.44
C LYS A 102 -12.40 3.11 -4.86
N GLY A 103 -13.22 2.54 -4.00
CA GLY A 103 -13.85 1.24 -4.24
C GLY A 103 -12.95 0.05 -3.90
N SER A 104 -11.74 0.27 -3.38
CA SER A 104 -10.89 -0.79 -2.82
C SER A 104 -11.25 -1.07 -1.35
N ALA A 105 -10.66 -2.12 -0.78
CA ALA A 105 -10.81 -2.46 0.64
C ALA A 105 -10.37 -1.32 1.59
N LEU A 106 -9.57 -0.36 1.11
CA LEU A 106 -9.09 0.76 1.94
C LEU A 106 -10.07 1.95 1.97
N THR A 107 -11.09 1.96 1.11
CA THR A 107 -11.97 3.14 0.89
C THR A 107 -12.53 3.71 2.19
N GLY A 108 -13.12 2.86 3.05
CA GLY A 108 -13.76 3.32 4.29
C GLY A 108 -12.77 4.00 5.25
N HIS A 109 -11.59 3.42 5.40
CA HIS A 109 -10.52 3.96 6.24
C HIS A 109 -9.91 5.25 5.67
N LEU A 110 -9.81 5.34 4.35
CA LEU A 110 -9.24 6.50 3.67
C LEU A 110 -10.20 7.69 3.61
N ASP A 111 -11.51 7.48 3.61
CA ASP A 111 -12.49 8.57 3.57
C ASP A 111 -12.37 9.50 4.80
N GLU A 112 -12.17 8.93 5.99
CA GLU A 112 -11.97 9.70 7.23
C GLU A 112 -10.68 10.53 7.17
N ILE A 113 -9.58 9.89 6.74
CA ILE A 113 -8.27 10.52 6.59
C ILE A 113 -8.32 11.61 5.53
N LYS A 114 -8.97 11.36 4.39
CA LYS A 114 -9.17 12.30 3.30
C LYS A 114 -9.91 13.54 3.78
N ASN A 115 -11.02 13.37 4.51
CA ASN A 115 -11.78 14.49 5.06
C ASN A 115 -10.97 15.30 6.08
N SER A 116 -10.19 14.62 6.93
CA SER A 116 -9.28 15.29 7.89
C SER A 116 -8.15 16.05 7.18
N LEU A 117 -7.54 15.45 6.16
CA LEU A 117 -6.49 16.08 5.36
C LEU A 117 -7.02 17.29 4.61
N ILE A 118 -8.16 17.18 3.93
CA ILE A 118 -8.88 18.32 3.33
C ILE A 118 -9.05 19.40 4.39
N SER A 119 -9.65 19.07 5.54
CA SER A 119 -9.90 20.08 6.58
C SER A 119 -8.62 20.75 7.10
N THR A 120 -7.52 20.00 7.26
CA THR A 120 -6.23 20.49 7.75
C THR A 120 -5.50 21.35 6.72
N LEU A 121 -5.51 20.93 5.46
CA LEU A 121 -4.88 21.64 4.34
C LEU A 121 -5.62 22.94 4.00
N PHE A 122 -6.96 22.92 4.04
CA PHE A 122 -7.81 24.04 3.63
C PHE A 122 -8.12 25.05 4.73
N LYS A 123 -8.15 24.66 6.02
CA LYS A 123 -8.53 25.61 7.10
C LYS A 123 -7.38 26.47 7.61
N TYR A 124 -6.13 26.01 7.54
CA TYR A 124 -5.06 26.62 8.34
C TYR A 124 -3.86 27.17 7.56
N HIS A 125 -3.59 26.76 6.31
CA HIS A 125 -2.33 27.14 5.65
C HIS A 125 -2.38 27.50 4.16
N TYR A 126 -3.45 27.18 3.42
CA TYR A 126 -3.48 27.41 1.98
C TYR A 126 -4.72 28.16 1.54
N ASN A 127 -4.52 29.15 0.66
CA ASN A 127 -5.62 29.83 -0.02
C ASN A 127 -6.44 28.77 -0.79
N PRO A 128 -7.78 28.73 -0.68
CA PRO A 128 -8.64 27.80 -1.44
C PRO A 128 -8.33 27.73 -2.95
N HIS A 129 -7.74 28.78 -3.51
CA HIS A 129 -7.30 28.82 -4.91
C HIS A 129 -6.00 28.02 -5.22
N GLN A 130 -5.16 27.70 -4.23
CA GLN A 130 -3.85 27.06 -4.44
C GLN A 130 -3.89 25.54 -4.50
N LEU A 131 -4.83 24.89 -3.81
CA LEU A 131 -5.13 23.47 -3.95
C LEU A 131 -6.57 23.34 -4.43
N ALA A 132 -6.83 23.54 -5.72
CA ALA A 132 -8.19 23.38 -6.26
C ALA A 132 -8.57 21.89 -6.37
N VAL A 133 -8.62 21.18 -5.24
CA VAL A 133 -8.92 19.75 -5.15
C VAL A 133 -10.25 19.40 -5.81
N ASP A 134 -11.28 20.23 -5.64
CA ASP A 134 -12.57 20.03 -6.31
C ASP A 134 -12.42 20.04 -7.84
N LYS A 135 -11.62 20.98 -8.37
CA LYS A 135 -11.30 21.02 -9.82
C LYS A 135 -10.47 19.83 -10.26
N LEU A 136 -9.58 19.31 -9.40
CA LEU A 136 -8.81 18.09 -9.69
C LEU A 136 -9.74 16.88 -9.74
N GLN A 137 -10.68 16.76 -8.81
CA GLN A 137 -11.67 15.67 -8.80
C GLN A 137 -12.60 15.71 -10.01
N GLU A 138 -12.98 16.90 -10.47
CA GLU A 138 -13.78 17.07 -11.70
C GLU A 138 -13.01 16.71 -12.98
N ARG A 139 -11.67 16.89 -12.99
CA ARG A 139 -10.83 16.76 -14.19
C ARG A 139 -10.00 15.49 -14.24
N ILE A 140 -9.91 14.76 -13.13
CA ILE A 140 -9.19 13.49 -13.02
C ILE A 140 -10.24 12.40 -12.81
N HIS A 141 -10.59 11.73 -13.90
CA HIS A 141 -11.46 10.57 -13.86
C HIS A 141 -10.62 9.29 -13.75
N LEU A 142 -10.91 8.48 -12.73
CA LEU A 142 -10.25 7.20 -12.50
C LEU A 142 -11.13 6.08 -13.06
N VAL A 143 -10.55 5.27 -13.95
CA VAL A 143 -11.22 4.09 -14.53
C VAL A 143 -10.69 2.86 -13.78
N GLU A 144 -11.51 2.33 -12.88
CA GLU A 144 -11.09 1.31 -11.92
C GLU A 144 -12.19 0.24 -11.75
N GLU A 145 -11.77 -1.00 -11.53
CA GLU A 145 -12.66 -2.05 -11.05
C GLU A 145 -12.91 -1.79 -9.56
N THR A 146 -14.18 -1.75 -9.15
CA THR A 146 -14.55 -1.46 -7.76
C THR A 146 -15.20 -2.67 -7.11
N LEU A 147 -14.92 -2.88 -5.82
CA LEU A 147 -15.57 -3.91 -5.04
C LEU A 147 -17.06 -3.56 -4.86
N THR A 148 -17.91 -4.59 -4.85
CA THR A 148 -19.33 -4.42 -4.52
C THR A 148 -19.51 -4.01 -3.05
N GLU A 149 -18.73 -4.61 -2.14
CA GLU A 149 -18.79 -4.37 -0.69
C GLU A 149 -17.42 -3.92 -0.13
N PRO A 150 -16.94 -2.72 -0.47
CA PRO A 150 -15.59 -2.26 -0.13
C PRO A 150 -15.38 -2.06 1.37
N ARG A 151 -16.43 -1.68 2.13
CA ARG A 151 -16.33 -1.45 3.57
C ARG A 151 -16.14 -2.74 4.35
N GLN A 152 -16.97 -3.75 4.08
CA GLN A 152 -16.86 -5.07 4.70
C GLN A 152 -15.50 -5.71 4.38
N THR A 153 -15.08 -5.66 3.11
CA THR A 153 -13.76 -6.14 2.69
C THR A 153 -12.64 -5.40 3.43
N GLY A 154 -12.81 -4.10 3.69
CA GLY A 154 -11.87 -3.31 4.50
C GLY A 154 -11.76 -3.74 5.95
N GLU A 155 -12.89 -4.06 6.60
CA GLU A 155 -12.89 -4.59 7.97
C GLU A 155 -12.14 -5.93 8.04
N PHE A 156 -12.36 -6.82 7.07
CA PHE A 156 -11.62 -8.07 6.96
C PHE A 156 -10.14 -7.83 6.72
N PHE A 157 -9.80 -6.91 5.81
CA PHE A 157 -8.42 -6.54 5.53
C PHE A 157 -7.69 -6.07 6.80
N ILE A 158 -8.27 -5.18 7.61
CA ILE A 158 -7.63 -4.71 8.85
C ILE A 158 -7.42 -5.84 9.86
N LYS A 159 -8.40 -6.74 10.03
CA LYS A 159 -8.24 -7.93 10.88
C LYS A 159 -7.12 -8.84 10.39
N LEU A 160 -6.98 -9.02 9.07
CA LEU A 160 -5.88 -9.79 8.47
C LEU A 160 -4.52 -9.12 8.65
N VAL A 161 -4.44 -7.79 8.51
CA VAL A 161 -3.19 -7.03 8.78
C VAL A 161 -2.74 -7.25 10.23
N GLN A 162 -3.67 -7.22 11.19
CA GLN A 162 -3.37 -7.52 12.58
C GLN A 162 -2.92 -8.97 12.78
N ALA A 163 -3.62 -9.92 12.16
CA ALA A 163 -3.28 -11.34 12.27
C ALA A 163 -1.91 -11.68 11.67
N VAL A 164 -1.53 -11.07 10.54
CA VAL A 164 -0.19 -11.19 9.95
C VAL A 164 0.87 -10.59 10.87
N ARG A 165 0.62 -9.39 11.42
CA ARG A 165 1.57 -8.71 12.33
C ARG A 165 1.85 -9.51 13.60
N ASP A 166 0.79 -10.03 14.20
CA ASP A 166 0.85 -10.68 15.52
C ASP A 166 0.95 -12.22 15.43
N SER A 167 1.04 -12.76 14.20
CA SER A 167 1.05 -14.19 13.91
C SER A 167 -0.14 -14.96 14.52
N TYR A 168 -1.35 -14.40 14.43
CA TYR A 168 -2.57 -15.09 14.86
C TYR A 168 -3.16 -15.96 13.76
N GLN A 169 -3.60 -17.16 14.13
CA GLN A 169 -4.42 -17.99 13.24
C GLN A 169 -5.77 -17.31 12.96
N VAL A 170 -6.29 -17.51 11.74
CA VAL A 170 -7.60 -17.00 11.34
C VAL A 170 -8.48 -18.13 10.84
N ARG A 171 -9.77 -18.03 11.13
CA ARG A 171 -10.81 -18.81 10.48
C ARG A 171 -11.50 -17.97 9.43
N LEU A 172 -11.61 -18.52 8.23
CA LEU A 172 -12.31 -17.95 7.09
C LEU A 172 -13.52 -18.81 6.74
N TRP A 173 -14.67 -18.18 6.51
CA TRP A 173 -15.70 -18.72 5.63
C TRP A 173 -15.43 -18.18 4.23
N TYR A 174 -15.05 -19.07 3.32
CA TYR A 174 -14.49 -18.68 2.03
C TYR A 174 -15.33 -19.21 0.86
N TYR A 175 -15.76 -18.30 -0.02
CA TYR A 175 -16.46 -18.66 -1.25
C TYR A 175 -15.50 -19.18 -2.31
N VAL A 176 -15.67 -20.43 -2.72
CA VAL A 176 -14.86 -21.06 -3.77
C VAL A 176 -15.55 -20.90 -5.11
N GLY A 177 -15.13 -19.91 -5.90
CA GLY A 177 -15.82 -19.53 -7.14
C GLY A 177 -16.00 -20.62 -8.19
N TYR A 178 -15.15 -21.66 -8.21
CA TYR A 178 -15.28 -22.78 -9.15
C TYR A 178 -16.37 -23.77 -8.76
N SER A 179 -16.50 -24.10 -7.46
CA SER A 179 -17.52 -25.03 -6.97
C SER A 179 -18.83 -24.33 -6.60
N GLY A 180 -18.80 -23.01 -6.41
CA GLY A 180 -19.94 -22.26 -5.88
C GLY A 180 -20.23 -22.56 -4.41
N GLU A 181 -19.30 -23.21 -3.70
CA GLU A 181 -19.47 -23.64 -2.32
C GLU A 181 -18.73 -22.70 -1.35
N GLU A 182 -19.34 -22.50 -0.18
CA GLU A 182 -18.67 -21.91 0.96
C GLU A 182 -17.98 -22.98 1.78
N THR A 183 -16.73 -22.71 2.15
CA THR A 183 -15.94 -23.67 2.91
C THR A 183 -15.23 -23.00 4.07
N GLU A 184 -15.21 -23.69 5.21
CA GLU A 184 -14.43 -23.27 6.36
C GLU A 184 -12.93 -23.56 6.11
N ARG A 185 -12.08 -22.60 6.47
CA ARG A 185 -10.62 -22.70 6.38
C ARG A 185 -9.99 -22.16 7.64
N ILE A 186 -9.06 -22.91 8.22
CA ILE A 186 -8.15 -22.37 9.25
C ILE A 186 -6.81 -22.09 8.55
N VAL A 187 -6.34 -20.85 8.68
CA VAL A 187 -5.17 -20.36 7.96
C VAL A 187 -4.20 -19.72 8.95
N GLU A 188 -2.91 -19.99 8.75
CA GLU A 188 -1.79 -19.25 9.36
C GLU A 188 -1.36 -18.15 8.37
N PRO A 189 -1.70 -16.86 8.63
CA PRO A 189 -1.44 -15.76 7.71
C PRO A 189 0.05 -15.44 7.56
N TYR A 190 0.64 -15.67 6.39
CA TYR A 190 2.05 -15.38 6.14
C TYR A 190 2.26 -13.98 5.55
N GLY A 191 1.29 -13.48 4.79
CA GLY A 191 1.42 -12.14 4.21
C GLY A 191 0.23 -11.71 3.39
N LEU A 192 0.22 -10.43 3.03
CA LEU A 192 -0.78 -9.82 2.17
C LEU A 192 -0.11 -9.27 0.92
N ILE A 193 -0.72 -9.49 -0.24
CA ILE A 193 -0.29 -8.93 -1.52
C ILE A 193 -1.44 -8.16 -2.16
N CYS A 194 -1.11 -7.13 -2.94
CA CYS A 194 -2.09 -6.34 -3.67
C CYS A 194 -1.83 -6.45 -5.17
N LYS A 195 -2.85 -6.82 -5.94
CA LYS A 195 -2.81 -6.86 -7.41
C LYS A 195 -4.07 -6.19 -7.96
N ARG A 196 -3.89 -5.11 -8.74
CA ARG A 196 -4.99 -4.33 -9.34
C ARG A 196 -6.10 -3.98 -8.33
N GLN A 197 -5.71 -3.36 -7.21
CA GLN A 197 -6.57 -2.97 -6.08
C GLN A 197 -7.24 -4.10 -5.28
N ASN A 198 -7.10 -5.35 -5.71
CA ASN A 198 -7.57 -6.50 -4.95
C ASN A 198 -6.47 -7.00 -4.01
N TRP A 199 -6.86 -7.28 -2.77
CA TRP A 199 -5.98 -7.84 -1.75
C TRP A 199 -6.11 -9.36 -1.69
N TYR A 200 -4.98 -10.02 -1.47
CA TYR A 200 -4.90 -11.47 -1.33
C TYR A 200 -4.09 -11.81 -0.08
N LEU A 201 -4.61 -12.75 0.69
CA LEU A 201 -3.92 -13.36 1.81
C LEU A 201 -3.14 -14.58 1.30
N ILE A 202 -1.85 -14.62 1.62
CA ILE A 202 -1.01 -15.82 1.49
C ILE A 202 -0.86 -16.41 2.88
N GLY A 203 -1.12 -17.71 3.02
CA GLY A 203 -0.96 -18.39 4.30
C GLY A 203 -1.05 -19.89 4.17
N ARG A 204 -0.56 -20.59 5.20
CA ARG A 204 -0.68 -22.04 5.28
C ARG A 204 -2.10 -22.39 5.69
N CYS A 205 -2.82 -23.05 4.79
CA CYS A 205 -4.15 -23.57 5.03
C CYS A 205 -4.02 -24.91 5.76
N LEU A 206 -4.37 -24.95 7.05
CA LEU A 206 -4.23 -26.15 7.88
C LEU A 206 -5.15 -27.29 7.39
N THR A 207 -6.32 -26.94 6.86
CA THR A 207 -7.27 -27.92 6.30
C THR A 207 -6.71 -28.63 5.05
N ARG A 208 -5.85 -27.96 4.28
CA ARG A 208 -5.22 -28.52 3.06
C ARG A 208 -3.76 -28.91 3.25
N ASN A 209 -3.19 -28.58 4.41
CA ASN A 209 -1.79 -28.72 4.75
C ASN A 209 -0.83 -28.16 3.68
N ASP A 210 -1.14 -26.97 3.17
CA ASP A 210 -0.43 -26.36 2.05
C ASP A 210 -0.55 -24.83 2.06
N ILE A 211 0.39 -24.12 1.43
CA ILE A 211 0.33 -22.66 1.27
C ILE A 211 -0.68 -22.34 0.18
N ARG A 212 -1.61 -21.45 0.48
CA ARG A 212 -2.69 -21.06 -0.42
C ARG A 212 -2.86 -19.55 -0.45
N VAL A 213 -3.45 -19.11 -1.55
CA VAL A 213 -3.76 -17.71 -1.84
C VAL A 213 -5.28 -17.55 -1.73
N PHE A 214 -5.72 -16.62 -0.90
CA PHE A 214 -7.13 -16.33 -0.65
C PHE A 214 -7.42 -14.90 -1.05
N ARG A 215 -8.44 -14.71 -1.89
CA ARG A 215 -8.94 -13.39 -2.25
C ARG A 215 -9.71 -12.79 -1.08
N VAL A 216 -9.33 -11.60 -0.62
CA VAL A 216 -9.95 -10.99 0.57
C VAL A 216 -11.42 -10.64 0.31
N ASP A 217 -11.78 -10.27 -0.92
CA ASP A 217 -13.15 -10.00 -1.36
C ASP A 217 -14.02 -11.27 -1.51
N GLN A 218 -13.42 -12.47 -1.43
CA GLN A 218 -14.17 -13.75 -1.43
C GLN A 218 -14.41 -14.29 -0.01
N ILE A 219 -13.89 -13.63 1.02
CA ILE A 219 -14.13 -13.97 2.41
C ILE A 219 -15.55 -13.50 2.78
N GLN A 220 -16.39 -14.43 3.23
CA GLN A 220 -17.76 -14.16 3.68
C GLN A 220 -17.81 -13.83 5.17
N ASP A 221 -16.94 -14.47 5.97
CA ASP A 221 -16.76 -14.17 7.39
C ASP A 221 -15.31 -14.46 7.83
N LEU A 222 -14.84 -13.70 8.81
CA LEU A 222 -13.47 -13.72 9.32
C LEU A 222 -13.45 -13.61 10.85
N THR A 223 -12.87 -14.64 11.48
CA THR A 223 -12.59 -14.66 12.91
C THR A 223 -11.08 -14.80 13.14
N SER A 224 -10.47 -13.88 13.89
CA SER A 224 -9.07 -13.99 14.35
C SER A 224 -9.03 -14.67 15.71
N TYR A 225 -8.23 -15.74 15.84
CA TYR A 225 -7.98 -16.41 17.12
C TYR A 225 -6.78 -15.78 17.81
N THR A 226 -7.02 -14.69 18.56
CA THR A 226 -5.96 -13.94 19.25
C THR A 226 -5.26 -14.74 20.36
N ASP A 227 -5.82 -15.88 20.73
CA ASP A 227 -5.27 -16.86 21.66
C ASP A 227 -4.43 -17.96 20.98
N ARG A 228 -4.41 -18.00 19.63
CA ARG A 228 -3.70 -19.00 18.84
C ARG A 228 -2.63 -18.35 17.97
N VAL A 229 -1.46 -18.13 18.58
CA VAL A 229 -0.27 -17.66 17.89
C VAL A 229 0.42 -18.84 17.21
N PHE A 230 0.76 -18.71 15.92
CA PHE A 230 1.58 -19.69 15.21
C PHE A 230 3.03 -19.20 15.12
N GLU A 231 3.96 -20.14 14.96
CA GLU A 231 5.37 -19.82 14.71
C GLU A 231 5.56 -19.49 13.24
N TYR A 232 5.93 -18.24 12.95
CA TYR A 232 6.23 -17.83 11.59
C TYR A 232 7.48 -18.59 11.09
N PRO A 233 7.42 -19.27 9.93
CA PRO A 233 8.54 -20.09 9.47
C PRO A 233 9.78 -19.24 9.15
N GLU A 234 10.91 -19.52 9.82
CA GLU A 234 12.15 -18.75 9.64
C GLU A 234 12.67 -18.72 8.19
N ALA A 235 12.47 -19.82 7.46
CA ALA A 235 12.91 -19.96 6.08
C ALA A 235 11.93 -19.36 5.05
N PHE A 236 10.77 -18.85 5.47
CA PHE A 236 9.77 -18.34 4.53
C PHE A 236 9.95 -16.83 4.28
N SER A 237 10.16 -16.48 3.02
CA SER A 237 10.14 -15.10 2.53
C SER A 237 8.97 -14.91 1.56
N LEU A 238 8.05 -14.00 1.89
CA LEU A 238 6.94 -13.64 1.01
C LEU A 238 7.45 -13.13 -0.35
N ALA A 239 8.53 -12.34 -0.33
CA ALA A 239 9.12 -11.78 -1.54
C ALA A 239 9.72 -12.88 -2.44
N GLU A 240 10.42 -13.86 -1.87
CA GLU A 240 10.98 -14.99 -2.63
C GLU A 240 9.89 -15.93 -3.13
N TYR A 241 8.87 -16.20 -2.29
CA TYR A 241 7.70 -16.99 -2.69
C TYR A 241 6.94 -16.34 -3.85
N MET A 242 6.85 -15.01 -3.90
CA MET A 242 6.15 -14.29 -4.95
C MET A 242 7.01 -13.94 -6.16
N ALA A 243 8.34 -13.97 -6.03
CA ALA A 243 9.25 -13.59 -7.09
C ALA A 243 8.95 -14.31 -8.42
N PRO A 244 8.76 -15.64 -8.51
CA PRO A 244 8.53 -16.27 -9.81
C PRO A 244 7.11 -16.08 -10.37
N CYS A 245 6.18 -15.49 -9.63
CA CYS A 245 4.77 -15.49 -9.99
C CYS A 245 4.44 -14.41 -11.02
N TRP A 246 3.76 -14.78 -12.10
CA TRP A 246 3.22 -13.79 -13.04
C TRP A 246 2.19 -12.85 -12.38
N GLY A 247 1.40 -13.37 -11.45
CA GLY A 247 0.38 -12.63 -10.72
C GLY A 247 0.41 -12.94 -9.23
N VAL A 248 -0.65 -13.58 -8.75
CA VAL A 248 -0.79 -14.00 -7.35
C VAL A 248 -0.70 -15.51 -7.17
N ILE A 249 -0.80 -16.29 -8.25
CA ILE A 249 -0.78 -17.75 -8.21
C ILE A 249 0.68 -18.22 -8.22
N ASN A 250 1.03 -18.99 -7.20
CA ASN A 250 2.24 -19.80 -7.17
C ASN A 250 1.85 -21.28 -7.19
N ASP A 251 2.05 -21.93 -8.34
CA ASP A 251 1.89 -23.36 -8.55
C ASP A 251 3.22 -24.13 -8.48
N GLY A 252 4.35 -23.43 -8.23
CA GLY A 252 5.69 -24.00 -8.14
C GLY A 252 6.35 -24.31 -9.50
N ASP A 253 5.56 -24.35 -10.57
CA ASP A 253 6.00 -24.77 -11.90
C ASP A 253 6.46 -23.56 -12.74
N CYS A 254 7.75 -23.25 -12.68
CA CYS A 254 8.33 -22.15 -13.45
C CYS A 254 8.66 -22.57 -14.89
N HIS A 255 8.28 -21.74 -15.85
CA HIS A 255 8.50 -21.98 -17.27
C HIS A 255 9.21 -20.81 -17.95
N TYR A 256 10.10 -21.13 -18.89
CA TYR A 256 10.66 -20.15 -19.82
C TYR A 256 9.66 -19.90 -20.94
N ILE A 257 9.28 -18.64 -21.12
CA ILE A 257 8.26 -18.24 -22.09
C ILE A 257 8.84 -17.19 -23.01
N ARG A 258 8.73 -17.42 -24.32
CA ARG A 258 9.16 -16.47 -25.36
C ARG A 258 7.96 -16.01 -26.15
N LEU A 259 7.82 -14.70 -26.27
CA LEU A 259 6.71 -14.03 -26.93
C LEU A 259 7.22 -13.13 -28.03
N LYS A 260 6.57 -13.15 -29.19
CA LYS A 260 6.78 -12.20 -30.28
C LYS A 260 5.67 -11.15 -30.25
N PHE A 261 6.04 -9.89 -30.06
CA PHE A 261 5.14 -8.75 -30.11
C PHE A 261 5.26 -8.03 -31.45
N LYS A 262 4.12 -7.75 -32.11
CA LYS A 262 4.11 -6.99 -33.37
C LYS A 262 4.58 -5.54 -33.16
N LYS A 263 5.16 -4.94 -34.21
CA LYS A 263 5.73 -3.58 -34.21
C LYS A 263 4.86 -2.54 -33.51
N GLN A 264 3.55 -2.55 -33.74
CA GLN A 264 2.62 -1.53 -33.25
C GLN A 264 2.54 -1.44 -31.72
N VAL A 265 2.89 -2.51 -30.99
CA VAL A 265 2.83 -2.55 -29.52
C VAL A 265 4.20 -2.52 -28.85
N THR A 266 5.29 -2.62 -29.62
CA THR A 266 6.66 -2.69 -29.08
C THR A 266 7.03 -1.51 -28.21
N TYR A 267 6.59 -0.29 -28.53
CA TYR A 267 6.82 0.89 -27.68
C TYR A 267 6.27 0.69 -26.27
N ARG A 268 5.07 0.11 -26.13
CA ARG A 268 4.46 -0.17 -24.82
C ARG A 268 5.21 -1.28 -24.08
N ILE A 269 5.69 -2.29 -24.80
CA ILE A 269 6.45 -3.39 -24.20
C ILE A 269 7.84 -2.95 -23.71
N LYS A 270 8.53 -2.10 -24.47
CA LYS A 270 9.85 -1.55 -24.09
C LYS A 270 9.78 -0.61 -22.89
N ASN A 271 8.64 0.07 -22.67
CA ASN A 271 8.45 1.06 -21.60
C ASN A 271 7.71 0.53 -20.36
N MET A 272 7.48 -0.78 -20.26
CA MET A 272 6.83 -1.40 -19.10
C MET A 272 7.61 -2.63 -18.63
N ILE A 273 7.69 -2.81 -17.32
CA ILE A 273 8.17 -4.04 -16.69
C ILE A 273 6.92 -4.80 -16.24
N TYR A 274 6.56 -5.87 -16.95
CA TYR A 274 5.42 -6.72 -16.60
C TYR A 274 5.80 -7.76 -15.54
N HIS A 275 7.07 -8.18 -15.53
CA HIS A 275 7.64 -9.10 -14.55
C HIS A 275 9.14 -8.82 -14.44
N HIS A 276 9.76 -9.02 -13.27
CA HIS A 276 11.19 -8.70 -13.06
C HIS A 276 12.15 -9.55 -13.93
N SER A 277 11.71 -10.75 -14.31
CA SER A 277 12.45 -11.64 -15.20
C SER A 277 12.37 -11.22 -16.68
N GLN A 278 11.64 -10.15 -17.01
CA GLN A 278 11.45 -9.72 -18.40
C GLN A 278 12.80 -9.43 -19.06
N ARG A 279 13.03 -9.99 -20.24
CA ARG A 279 14.21 -9.72 -21.06
C ARG A 279 13.77 -9.39 -22.48
N LEU A 280 14.29 -8.29 -23.02
CA LEU A 280 14.13 -7.94 -24.44
C LEU A 280 15.22 -8.71 -25.19
N GLU A 281 14.84 -9.70 -25.99
CA GLU A 281 15.81 -10.59 -26.64
C GLU A 281 16.32 -10.00 -27.96
N GLU A 282 15.39 -9.73 -28.89
CA GLU A 282 15.72 -9.39 -30.27
C GLU A 282 14.64 -8.50 -30.88
N GLU A 283 15.06 -7.47 -31.63
CA GLU A 283 14.19 -6.70 -32.52
C GLU A 283 14.39 -7.19 -33.94
N LEU A 284 13.32 -7.67 -34.55
CA LEU A 284 13.33 -8.28 -35.89
C LEU A 284 13.28 -7.20 -36.98
N PRO A 285 13.69 -7.50 -38.23
CA PRO A 285 13.71 -6.53 -39.33
C PRO A 285 12.34 -5.90 -39.66
N ASP A 286 11.25 -6.60 -39.38
CA ASP A 286 9.87 -6.11 -39.54
C ASP A 286 9.44 -5.14 -38.41
N GLY A 287 10.32 -4.89 -37.44
CA GLY A 287 10.11 -4.08 -36.25
C GLY A 287 9.33 -4.77 -35.14
N SER A 288 9.09 -6.08 -35.24
CA SER A 288 8.56 -6.88 -34.13
C SER A 288 9.65 -7.15 -33.08
N LEU A 289 9.24 -7.49 -31.86
CA LEU A 289 10.13 -7.64 -30.71
C LEU A 289 9.90 -9.00 -30.05
N ILE A 290 10.97 -9.76 -29.85
CA ILE A 290 10.95 -10.97 -29.04
C ILE A 290 11.29 -10.61 -27.59
N VAL A 291 10.44 -11.04 -26.67
CA VAL A 291 10.58 -10.83 -25.23
C VAL A 291 10.42 -12.16 -24.51
N SER A 292 11.24 -12.38 -23.48
CA SER A 292 11.15 -13.59 -22.67
C SER A 292 10.91 -13.33 -21.19
N PHE A 293 10.36 -14.37 -20.55
CA PHE A 293 10.00 -14.42 -19.14
C PHE A 293 10.36 -15.78 -18.56
N TYR A 294 10.60 -15.84 -17.25
CA TYR A 294 10.76 -17.06 -16.49
C TYR A 294 9.84 -16.98 -15.27
N VAL A 295 8.69 -17.67 -15.35
CA VAL A 295 7.57 -17.46 -14.43
C VAL A 295 6.77 -18.72 -14.16
N CYS A 296 6.15 -18.78 -12.99
CA CYS A 296 5.06 -19.69 -12.65
C CYS A 296 3.70 -18.97 -12.74
N GLY A 297 2.59 -19.68 -12.48
CA GLY A 297 1.24 -19.09 -12.58
C GLY A 297 0.83 -18.77 -14.02
N VAL A 298 1.15 -19.67 -14.96
CA VAL A 298 0.96 -19.44 -16.41
C VAL A 298 -0.52 -19.23 -16.79
N ALA A 299 -1.46 -19.69 -15.97
CA ALA A 299 -2.89 -19.38 -16.13
C ALA A 299 -3.17 -17.87 -16.10
N GLU A 300 -2.50 -17.12 -15.22
CA GLU A 300 -2.65 -15.66 -15.14
C GLU A 300 -1.91 -14.95 -16.28
N LEU A 301 -0.75 -15.47 -16.70
CA LEU A 301 -0.04 -14.99 -17.89
C LEU A 301 -0.91 -15.12 -19.13
N THR A 302 -1.56 -16.25 -19.29
CA THR A 302 -2.50 -16.51 -20.39
C THR A 302 -3.64 -15.49 -20.37
N GLY A 303 -4.21 -15.20 -19.19
CA GLY A 303 -5.21 -14.14 -19.03
C GLY A 303 -4.71 -12.75 -19.42
N TRP A 304 -3.41 -12.47 -19.23
CA TRP A 304 -2.78 -11.22 -19.68
C TRP A 304 -2.50 -11.20 -21.19
N LEU A 305 -2.24 -12.35 -21.82
CA LEU A 305 -2.01 -12.45 -23.26
C LEU A 305 -3.28 -12.20 -24.08
N ILE A 306 -4.43 -12.71 -23.63
CA ILE A 306 -5.69 -12.66 -24.39
C ILE A 306 -6.07 -11.24 -24.85
N PRO A 307 -6.03 -10.19 -24.00
CA PRO A 307 -6.35 -8.82 -24.43
C PRO A 307 -5.45 -8.23 -25.52
N TRP A 308 -4.25 -8.79 -25.74
CA TRP A 308 -3.39 -8.37 -26.85
C TRP A 308 -3.85 -8.91 -28.21
N GLY A 309 -4.74 -9.91 -28.22
CA GLY A 309 -5.27 -10.50 -29.45
C GLY A 309 -4.17 -11.03 -30.36
N ASP A 310 -4.20 -10.61 -31.62
CA ASP A 310 -3.23 -11.01 -32.65
C ASP A 310 -1.92 -10.21 -32.61
N MET A 311 -1.74 -9.32 -31.62
CA MET A 311 -0.55 -8.49 -31.48
C MET A 311 0.60 -9.20 -30.74
N VAL A 312 0.32 -10.38 -30.17
CA VAL A 312 1.29 -11.22 -29.49
C VAL A 312 1.19 -12.66 -30.00
N GLU A 313 2.33 -13.32 -30.16
CA GLU A 313 2.43 -14.72 -30.51
C GLU A 313 3.32 -15.43 -29.49
N VAL A 314 2.87 -16.58 -28.97
CA VAL A 314 3.71 -17.45 -28.14
C VAL A 314 4.64 -18.25 -29.04
N LEU A 315 5.95 -18.04 -28.90
CA LEU A 315 6.97 -18.81 -29.62
C LEU A 315 7.32 -20.08 -28.84
N GLU A 316 7.54 -19.94 -27.54
CA GLU A 316 7.88 -21.06 -26.64
C GLU A 316 7.19 -20.85 -25.27
N PRO A 317 6.81 -21.93 -24.57
CA PRO A 317 6.89 -23.33 -24.99
C PRO A 317 5.71 -23.75 -25.90
N ASP A 318 5.88 -24.84 -26.65
CA ASP A 318 4.88 -25.34 -27.61
C ASP A 318 3.52 -25.65 -26.98
N TRP A 319 3.52 -26.19 -25.76
CA TRP A 319 2.27 -26.50 -25.05
C TRP A 319 1.45 -25.24 -24.76
N LEU A 320 2.10 -24.11 -24.44
CA LEU A 320 1.43 -22.84 -24.16
C LEU A 320 0.89 -22.24 -25.46
N ARG A 321 1.67 -22.35 -26.55
CA ARG A 321 1.21 -21.98 -27.90
C ARG A 321 -0.05 -22.76 -28.29
N GLN A 322 -0.08 -24.07 -28.04
CA GLN A 322 -1.25 -24.91 -28.31
C GLN A 322 -2.43 -24.57 -27.39
N GLU A 323 -2.19 -24.26 -26.12
CA GLU A 323 -3.23 -23.82 -25.19
C GLU A 323 -3.88 -22.51 -25.67
N MET A 324 -3.07 -21.53 -26.08
CA MET A 324 -3.54 -20.26 -26.64
C MET A 324 -4.36 -20.47 -27.91
N ALA A 325 -3.89 -21.33 -28.83
CA ALA A 325 -4.62 -21.68 -30.05
C ALA A 325 -5.99 -22.32 -29.73
N ASN A 326 -6.04 -23.23 -28.75
CA ASN A 326 -7.28 -23.87 -28.31
C ASN A 326 -8.24 -22.87 -27.64
N LYS A 327 -7.74 -21.92 -26.84
CA LYS A 327 -8.57 -20.84 -26.26
C LYS A 327 -9.15 -19.94 -27.36
N ALA A 328 -8.33 -19.53 -28.33
CA ALA A 328 -8.79 -18.72 -29.46
C ALA A 328 -9.89 -19.42 -30.27
N LYS A 329 -9.76 -20.74 -30.51
CA LYS A 329 -10.82 -21.54 -31.17
C LYS A 329 -12.13 -21.53 -30.38
N ARG A 330 -12.08 -21.79 -29.07
CA ARG A 330 -13.27 -21.77 -28.20
C ARG A 330 -13.94 -20.39 -28.15
N ILE A 331 -13.14 -19.33 -28.13
CA ILE A 331 -13.66 -17.95 -28.21
C ILE A 331 -14.38 -17.75 -29.54
N LEU A 332 -13.75 -18.12 -30.66
CA LEU A 332 -14.36 -17.99 -31.99
C LEU A 332 -15.68 -18.79 -32.10
N GLU A 333 -15.75 -19.98 -31.52
CA GLU A 333 -16.97 -20.80 -31.49
C GLU A 333 -18.15 -20.09 -30.82
N LEU A 334 -17.92 -19.24 -29.81
CA LEU A 334 -18.98 -18.45 -29.17
C LEU A 334 -19.57 -17.34 -30.05
N TYR A 335 -18.89 -16.97 -31.14
CA TYR A 335 -19.29 -15.89 -32.06
C TYR A 335 -19.56 -16.38 -33.48
N ARG A 336 -19.70 -17.69 -33.67
CA ARG A 336 -19.91 -18.31 -34.99
C ARG A 336 -21.37 -18.33 -35.45
N ASP A 337 -22.25 -17.61 -34.75
CA ASP A 337 -23.64 -17.42 -35.15
C ASP A 337 -23.79 -16.35 -36.25
#